data_AF-A0A183HDF4-F1
#
_entry.id   AF-A0A183HDF4-F1
#
_cell.length_a   1.000
_cell.length_b   1.000
_cell.length_c   1.000
_cell.angle_alpha   90.00
_cell.angle_beta   90.00
_cell.angle_gamma   90.00
#
_symmetry.space_group_name_H-M   'P 1'
#
loop_
_entity.id
_entity.type
_entity.pdbx_description
1 polymer ?
#
loop_
_entity_poly.entity_id
_entity_poly.type
_entity_poly.pdbx_seq_one_letter_code
_entity_poly.pdbx_strand_id
1 'polypeptide(L)'
;EAFFISCEYIHRTIPNFRINFLLKWSGWIGTEPNKYALQSYEHGTPCWNGPDRSTKVVIECGEETQLVEVSEPSKCEYLFILRSPAACPDPATITDQHEEL
;
A
#
# COMPACT_ATOMS: atom_id res chain seq x y z
N GLU A 1 6.27 11.21 -3.56
CA GLU A 1 6.81 10.18 -4.47
C GLU A 1 6.28 8.76 -4.20
N ALA A 2 5.94 8.40 -2.96
CA ALA A 2 5.38 7.07 -2.62
C ALA A 2 4.14 6.61 -3.42
N PHE A 3 3.26 7.54 -3.83
CA PHE A 3 2.09 7.24 -4.67
C PHE A 3 2.45 6.73 -6.07
N PHE A 4 3.44 7.35 -6.71
CA PHE A 4 3.91 6.93 -8.04
C PHE A 4 4.63 5.59 -7.97
N ILE A 5 5.40 5.39 -6.89
CA ILE A 5 6.13 4.15 -6.64
C ILE A 5 5.17 2.98 -6.40
N SER A 6 4.13 3.14 -5.57
CA SER A 6 3.15 2.07 -5.36
C SER A 6 2.38 1.72 -6.63
N CYS A 7 1.96 2.73 -7.41
CA CYS A 7 1.20 2.53 -8.63
C CYS A 7 2.04 1.86 -9.75
N GLU A 8 3.27 2.34 -9.98
CA GLU A 8 4.14 1.79 -11.02
C GLU A 8 4.62 0.37 -10.68
N TYR A 9 4.94 0.10 -9.41
CA TYR A 9 5.43 -1.21 -9.00
C TYR A 9 4.31 -2.28 -9.03
N ILE A 10 3.08 -1.92 -8.62
CA ILE A 10 1.92 -2.83 -8.73
C ILE A 10 1.62 -3.14 -10.20
N HIS A 11 1.75 -2.17 -11.11
CA HIS A 11 1.52 -2.38 -12.55
C HIS A 11 2.62 -3.24 -13.21
N ARG A 12 3.88 -3.12 -12.78
CA ARG A 12 5.02 -3.83 -13.41
C ARG A 12 5.23 -5.25 -12.87
N THR A 13 4.99 -5.50 -11.59
CA THR A 13 5.50 -6.70 -10.90
C THR A 13 4.54 -7.89 -10.97
N ILE A 14 3.30 -7.72 -11.44
CA ILE A 14 2.35 -8.86 -11.55
C ILE A 14 1.88 -9.12 -12.99
N PRO A 15 2.73 -9.74 -13.84
CA PRO A 15 2.42 -10.02 -15.24
C PRO A 15 1.28 -11.04 -15.47
N ASN A 16 0.85 -11.77 -14.43
CA ASN A 16 -0.25 -12.75 -14.49
C ASN A 16 -1.46 -12.40 -13.61
N PHE A 17 -1.34 -11.41 -12.72
CA PHE A 17 -2.47 -10.93 -11.93
C PHE A 17 -3.04 -9.77 -12.71
N ARG A 18 -3.97 -10.08 -13.62
CA ARG A 18 -4.75 -9.06 -14.33
C ARG A 18 -5.61 -8.31 -13.30
N ILE A 19 -5.00 -7.39 -12.53
CA ILE A 19 -5.66 -6.17 -12.08
C ILE A 19 -5.83 -5.28 -13.30
N ASN A 20 -6.45 -5.83 -14.34
CA ASN A 20 -6.94 -5.05 -15.44
C ASN A 20 -8.28 -4.53 -14.96
N PHE A 21 -8.28 -3.65 -13.96
CA PHE A 21 -9.42 -2.84 -13.62
C PHE A 21 -9.03 -1.57 -12.91
N LEU A 22 -9.65 -0.50 -13.38
CA LEU A 22 -9.45 0.93 -13.15
C LEU A 22 -9.63 1.31 -11.67
N LEU A 23 -8.85 0.72 -10.78
CA LEU A 23 -8.78 1.11 -9.39
C LEU A 23 -8.37 2.59 -9.34
N LYS A 24 -9.24 3.43 -8.80
CA LYS A 24 -8.98 4.86 -8.65
C LYS A 24 -8.41 5.10 -7.27
N TRP A 25 -7.34 5.87 -7.19
CA TRP A 25 -6.83 6.32 -5.91
C TRP A 25 -7.90 7.15 -5.19
N SER A 26 -8.24 6.73 -3.97
CA SER A 26 -9.24 7.37 -3.12
C SER A 26 -8.58 8.28 -2.09
N GLY A 27 -7.41 7.87 -1.55
CA GLY A 27 -6.68 8.69 -0.60
C GLY A 27 -5.69 7.93 0.28
N TRP A 28 -5.04 8.67 1.17
CA TRP A 28 -4.36 8.11 2.33
C TRP A 28 -5.38 7.87 3.44
N ILE A 29 -5.34 6.68 4.04
CA ILE A 29 -6.24 6.27 5.12
C ILE A 29 -5.46 5.83 6.38
N GLY A 30 -4.14 6.09 6.42
CA GLY A 30 -3.33 5.87 7.61
C GLY A 30 -3.65 6.89 8.72
N THR A 31 -3.44 6.49 9.96
CA THR A 31 -3.59 7.36 11.15
C THR A 31 -2.24 7.87 11.62
N GLU A 32 -2.22 8.96 12.40
CA GLU A 32 -0.98 9.44 13.03
C GLU A 32 -0.40 8.37 13.98
N PRO A 33 0.95 8.26 14.07
CA PRO A 33 1.97 9.09 13.42
C PRO A 33 2.21 8.75 11.93
N ASN A 34 1.69 7.63 11.45
CA ASN A 34 2.01 7.06 10.13
C ASN A 34 0.89 7.26 9.11
N LYS A 35 0.50 8.52 8.87
CA LYS A 35 -0.56 8.90 7.92
C LYS A 35 -0.36 8.30 6.52
N TYR A 36 0.91 8.17 6.11
CA TYR A 36 1.30 7.68 4.78
C TYR A 36 1.57 6.17 4.72
N ALA A 37 1.23 5.40 5.76
CA ALA A 37 1.43 3.95 5.75
C ALA A 37 0.30 3.17 5.04
N LEU A 38 -0.84 3.79 4.76
CA LEU A 38 -1.99 3.09 4.18
C LEU A 38 -2.67 3.91 3.09
N GLN A 39 -2.80 3.33 1.90
CA GLN A 39 -3.49 3.90 0.75
C GLN A 39 -4.77 3.13 0.44
N SER A 40 -5.82 3.85 0.05
CA SER A 40 -7.06 3.26 -0.48
C SER A 40 -7.17 3.50 -1.98
N TYR A 41 -7.53 2.43 -2.69
CA TYR A 41 -7.89 2.45 -4.10
C TYR A 41 -9.27 1.82 -4.27
N GLU A 42 -10.21 2.56 -4.83
CA GLU A 42 -11.63 2.22 -4.86
C GLU A 42 -12.20 2.41 -6.27
N HIS A 43 -13.48 2.08 -6.46
CA HIS A 43 -14.19 2.25 -7.73
C HIS A 43 -13.48 1.60 -8.91
N GLY A 44 -12.79 0.49 -8.64
CA GLY A 44 -12.37 -0.44 -9.68
C GLY A 44 -13.60 -1.05 -10.34
N THR A 45 -13.40 -1.85 -11.37
CA THR A 45 -14.56 -2.28 -12.13
C THR A 45 -15.43 -3.27 -11.39
N PRO A 46 -16.75 -3.19 -11.61
CA PRO A 46 -17.74 -4.14 -11.14
C PRO A 46 -17.26 -5.59 -11.08
N CYS A 47 -17.40 -6.15 -9.89
CA CYS A 47 -17.21 -7.57 -9.63
C CYS A 47 -18.55 -8.30 -9.76
N TRP A 48 -18.55 -9.47 -10.40
CA TRP A 48 -19.77 -10.27 -10.47
C TRP A 48 -20.16 -10.81 -9.09
N ASN A 49 -21.37 -10.47 -8.60
CA ASN A 49 -21.83 -10.80 -7.25
C ASN A 49 -20.86 -10.34 -6.15
N GLY A 50 -20.39 -9.10 -6.22
CA GLY A 50 -19.50 -8.48 -5.25
C GLY A 50 -19.54 -6.96 -5.36
N PRO A 51 -18.87 -6.25 -4.44
CA PRO A 51 -18.68 -4.81 -4.57
C PRO A 51 -17.81 -4.47 -5.77
N ASP A 52 -17.77 -3.20 -6.15
CA ASP A 52 -16.75 -2.71 -7.06
C ASP A 52 -15.36 -3.06 -6.52
N ARG A 53 -14.45 -3.48 -7.40
CA ARG A 53 -13.11 -3.88 -6.96
C ARG A 53 -12.46 -2.76 -6.17
N SER A 54 -11.88 -3.11 -5.04
CA SER A 54 -11.14 -2.19 -4.19
C SER A 54 -9.87 -2.83 -3.67
N THR A 55 -8.92 -1.99 -3.29
CA THR A 55 -7.59 -2.39 -2.88
C THR A 55 -7.11 -1.47 -1.77
N LYS A 56 -6.50 -2.06 -0.74
CA LYS A 56 -5.68 -1.32 0.22
C LYS A 56 -4.22 -1.66 -0.01
N VAL A 57 -3.37 -0.65 0.04
CA VAL A 57 -1.91 -0.82 -0.04
C VAL A 57 -1.31 -0.36 1.27
N VAL A 58 -0.76 -1.32 2.02
CA VAL A 58 0.04 -1.10 3.22
C VAL A 58 1.47 -0.83 2.77
N ILE A 59 2.08 0.24 3.27
CA ILE A 59 3.48 0.54 3.02
C ILE A 59 4.25 0.35 4.33
N GLU A 60 5.14 -0.62 4.34
CA GLU A 60 6.04 -0.93 5.45
C GLU A 60 7.43 -0.37 5.17
N CYS A 61 8.13 0.01 6.23
CA CYS A 61 9.56 0.32 6.14
C CYS A 61 10.35 -0.94 5.70
N GLY A 62 11.26 -0.76 4.76
CA GLY A 62 12.18 -1.80 4.32
C GLY A 62 13.32 -1.21 3.51
N GLU A 63 14.41 -1.97 3.34
CA GLU A 63 15.61 -1.48 2.64
C GLU A 63 15.37 -1.24 1.15
N GLU A 64 14.55 -2.09 0.53
CA GLU A 64 14.23 -2.04 -0.89
C GLU A 64 12.74 -1.86 -1.12
N THR A 65 12.39 -1.20 -2.23
CA THR A 65 11.00 -1.12 -2.67
C THR A 65 10.60 -2.42 -3.34
N GLN A 66 9.71 -3.19 -2.69
CA GLN A 66 9.23 -4.45 -3.21
C GLN A 66 7.82 -4.79 -2.72
N LEU A 67 7.06 -5.49 -3.57
CA LEU A 67 5.78 -6.06 -3.19
C LEU A 67 6.01 -7.38 -2.45
N VAL A 68 5.63 -7.40 -1.17
CA VAL A 68 5.89 -8.53 -0.25
C VAL A 68 4.74 -9.52 -0.26
N GLU A 69 3.51 -9.01 -0.23
CA GLU A 69 2.32 -9.85 -0.13
C GLU A 69 1.17 -9.28 -0.94
N VAL A 70 0.37 -10.19 -1.49
CA VAL A 70 -0.92 -9.91 -2.13
C VAL A 70 -1.92 -10.92 -1.60
N SER A 71 -3.02 -10.44 -1.05
CA SER A 71 -4.13 -11.28 -0.60
C SER A 71 -5.49 -10.72 -1.02
N GLU A 72 -6.48 -11.60 -1.13
CA GLU A 72 -7.89 -11.26 -1.37
C GLU A 72 -8.68 -11.65 -0.10
N PRO A 73 -8.65 -10.82 0.96
CA PRO A 73 -9.31 -11.14 2.23
C PRO A 73 -10.83 -11.29 2.10
N SER A 74 -11.42 -10.54 1.16
CA SER A 74 -12.83 -10.60 0.79
C SER A 74 -12.94 -10.58 -0.72
N LYS A 75 -14.03 -11.14 -1.26
CA LYS A 75 -14.24 -11.20 -2.71
C LYS A 75 -14.13 -9.82 -3.34
N CYS A 76 -13.22 -9.68 -4.31
CA CYS A 76 -12.94 -8.43 -5.04
C CYS A 76 -12.42 -7.27 -4.16
N GLU A 77 -11.98 -7.56 -2.94
CA GLU A 77 -11.22 -6.66 -2.10
C GLU A 77 -9.82 -7.22 -1.94
N TYR A 78 -8.81 -6.43 -2.28
CA TYR A 78 -7.42 -6.86 -2.24
C TYR A 78 -6.64 -6.09 -1.17
N LEU A 79 -5.61 -6.76 -0.65
CA LEU A 79 -4.63 -6.18 0.25
C LEU A 79 -3.23 -6.42 -0.33
N PHE A 80 -2.47 -5.34 -0.46
CA PHE A 80 -1.08 -5.38 -0.89
C PHE A 80 -0.21 -4.89 0.26
N ILE A 81 0.87 -5.62 0.53
CA ILE A 81 1.91 -5.19 1.45
C ILE A 81 3.15 -4.83 0.61
N LEU A 82 3.47 -3.56 0.56
CA LEU A 82 4.64 -3.01 -0.11
C LEU A 82 5.66 -2.64 0.95
N ARG A 83 6.90 -3.13 0.83
CA ARG A 83 8.02 -2.59 1.60
C ARG A 83 8.70 -1.50 0.79
N SER A 84 9.13 -0.43 1.43
CA SER A 84 9.87 0.66 0.80
C SER A 84 10.66 1.48 1.82
N PRO A 85 11.87 1.96 1.48
CA PRO A 85 12.63 2.85 2.35
C PRO A 85 11.92 4.19 2.59
N ALA A 86 11.00 4.57 1.70
CA ALA A 86 10.19 5.79 1.84
C ALA A 86 9.19 5.75 3.01
N ALA A 87 8.89 4.55 3.54
CA ALA A 87 8.04 4.39 4.71
C ALA A 87 8.84 4.27 6.01
N CYS A 88 10.17 4.32 5.95
CA CYS A 88 11.00 4.34 7.13
C CYS A 88 10.95 5.72 7.81
N PRO A 89 11.00 5.76 9.16
CA PRO A 89 11.11 7.02 9.88
C PRO A 89 12.39 7.73 9.47
N ASP A 90 12.32 9.06 9.36
CA ASP A 90 13.51 9.87 9.15
C ASP A 90 14.41 9.70 10.39
N PRO A 91 15.69 9.36 10.24
CA PRO A 91 16.60 9.29 11.38
C PRO A 91 16.64 10.60 12.19
N ALA A 92 16.30 11.75 11.60
CA ALA A 92 16.19 13.03 12.30
C ALA A 92 14.93 13.16 13.19
N THR A 93 13.89 12.33 13.01
CA THR A 93 12.69 12.30 13.86
C THR A 93 12.70 11.17 14.89
N ILE A 94 13.72 10.32 14.90
CA ILE A 94 13.96 9.37 15.99
C ILE A 94 14.46 10.17 17.18
N THR A 95 13.55 10.53 18.09
CA THR A 95 13.94 10.96 19.42
C THR A 95 14.38 9.71 20.18
N ASP A 96 15.69 9.47 20.21
CA ASP A 96 16.31 8.46 21.07
C ASP A 96 15.90 8.75 22.52
N GLN A 97 14.88 8.04 23.00
CA GLN A 97 14.71 7.81 24.44
C GLN A 97 15.62 6.65 24.84
N HIS A 98 16.94 6.85 24.74
CA HIS A 98 17.85 6.11 25.61
C HIS A 98 17.82 6.80 26.97
N GLU A 99 16.84 6.43 27.80
CA GLU A 99 17.00 6.59 29.26
C GLU A 99 18.09 5.62 29.70
N GLU A 100 19.33 6.11 29.78
CA GLU A 100 20.37 5.42 30.54
C GLU A 100 20.08 5.66 32.03
N LEU A 101 19.83 4.56 32.76
CA LEU A 101 19.68 4.50 34.22
C LEU A 101 21.04 4.56 34.92
#